data_AF-A0A4Q2UZ97-F1
#
_entry.id   AF-A0A4Q2UZ97-F1
#
_cell.length_a   1.000
_cell.length_b   1.000
_cell.length_c   1.000
_cell.angle_alpha   90.00
_cell.angle_beta   90.00
_cell.angle_gamma   90.00
#
_symmetry.space_group_name_H-M   'P 1'
#
loop_
_entity.id
_entity.type
_entity.pdbx_description
1 polymer ?
#
loop_
_entity_poly.entity_id
_entity_poly.type
_entity_poly.pdbx_seq_one_letter_code
_entity_poly.pdbx_strand_id
1 'polypeptide(L)'
;MTVQQERNLQWVEGLRGIASTLVWITHLTRAFDYDLYAPRSTERLRPRLLQLPFLRILIQGRLGVIMFIYVTGYVCALKPLGLFRQGNYEAGWASVSKSALRRLPRLISPSVIATIIAWTATELGLFQVAKNTDNYYLTRTVQDNLPIVPAIKSLFINIFNTWTGDGNKYDVHQGTLFVLFKGGVFVFLFISATARVKTHFRMAGAIVLWGYYWYCADRK
;
A
#
# COMPACT_ATOMS: atom_id res chain seq x y z
N MET A 1 -28.01 -11.21 8.03
CA MET A 1 -27.46 -10.56 6.82
C MET A 1 -28.11 -11.24 5.63
N THR A 2 -28.44 -10.54 4.54
CA THR A 2 -29.08 -11.21 3.39
C THR A 2 -28.02 -11.98 2.59
N VAL A 3 -28.37 -13.13 2.02
CA VAL A 3 -27.47 -14.00 1.22
C VAL A 3 -26.73 -13.22 0.11
N GLN A 4 -27.37 -12.20 -0.46
CA GLN A 4 -26.79 -11.29 -1.45
C GLN A 4 -25.63 -10.45 -0.88
N GLN A 5 -25.72 -10.06 0.40
CA GLN A 5 -24.73 -9.25 1.11
C GLN A 5 -23.49 -10.06 1.48
N GLU A 6 -23.68 -11.35 1.82
CA GLU A 6 -22.59 -12.30 2.07
C GLU A 6 -21.82 -12.64 0.78
N ARG A 7 -22.52 -12.92 -0.33
CA ARG A 7 -21.89 -13.15 -1.64
C ARG A 7 -21.09 -11.93 -2.12
N ASN A 8 -21.54 -10.72 -1.78
CA ASN A 8 -20.83 -9.47 -2.09
C ASN A 8 -19.54 -9.25 -1.28
N LEU A 9 -19.41 -9.86 -0.11
CA LEU A 9 -18.20 -9.77 0.72
C LEU A 9 -17.17 -10.84 0.31
N GLN A 10 -17.63 -12.03 -0.07
CA GLN A 10 -16.74 -13.14 -0.44
C GLN A 10 -15.85 -12.84 -1.66
N TRP A 11 -16.39 -12.22 -2.72
CA TRP A 11 -15.57 -11.90 -3.90
C TRP A 11 -14.53 -10.80 -3.59
N VAL A 12 -14.88 -9.86 -2.71
CA VAL A 12 -13.97 -8.79 -2.23
C VAL A 12 -12.83 -9.41 -1.43
N GLU A 13 -13.12 -10.37 -0.57
CA GLU A 13 -12.12 -11.11 0.21
C GLU A 13 -11.23 -11.96 -0.70
N GLY A 14 -11.80 -12.67 -1.67
CA GLY A 14 -11.03 -13.41 -2.67
C GLY A 14 -10.09 -12.52 -3.48
N LEU A 15 -10.57 -11.36 -3.92
CA LEU A 15 -9.76 -10.39 -4.66
C LEU A 15 -8.63 -9.79 -3.80
N ARG A 16 -8.88 -9.56 -2.51
CA ARG A 16 -7.82 -9.17 -1.55
C ARG A 16 -6.79 -10.28 -1.38
N GLY A 17 -7.22 -11.54 -1.35
CA GLY A 17 -6.34 -12.71 -1.30
C GLY A 17 -5.38 -12.73 -2.50
N ILE A 18 -5.93 -12.63 -3.72
CA ILE A 18 -5.13 -12.55 -4.96
C ILE A 18 -4.14 -11.37 -4.88
N ALA A 19 -4.60 -10.20 -4.46
CA ALA A 19 -3.76 -9.02 -4.33
C ALA A 19 -2.61 -9.23 -3.32
N SER A 20 -2.88 -9.82 -2.16
CA SER A 20 -1.84 -10.15 -1.17
C SER A 20 -0.84 -11.18 -1.69
N THR A 21 -1.28 -12.19 -2.42
CA THR A 21 -0.39 -13.19 -3.02
C THR A 21 0.54 -12.56 -4.06
N LEU A 22 0.01 -11.69 -4.94
CA LEU A 22 0.83 -10.96 -5.92
C LEU A 22 1.89 -10.08 -5.25
N VAL A 23 1.51 -9.37 -4.19
CA VAL A 23 2.44 -8.54 -3.40
C VAL A 23 3.52 -9.42 -2.75
N TRP A 24 3.13 -10.54 -2.14
CA TRP A 24 4.06 -11.49 -1.54
C TRP A 24 5.06 -12.07 -2.56
N ILE A 25 4.58 -12.53 -3.73
CA ILE A 25 5.44 -13.01 -4.84
C ILE A 25 6.44 -11.92 -5.24
N THR A 26 6.00 -10.66 -5.27
CA THR A 26 6.86 -9.53 -5.63
C THR A 26 7.96 -9.28 -4.60
N HIS A 27 7.65 -9.38 -3.30
CA HIS A 27 8.66 -9.27 -2.26
C HIS A 27 9.66 -10.41 -2.30
N LEU A 28 9.18 -11.64 -2.51
CA LEU A 28 10.03 -12.82 -2.65
C LEU A 28 10.97 -12.67 -3.86
N THR A 29 10.43 -12.36 -5.03
CA THR A 29 11.22 -12.18 -6.25
C THR A 29 12.19 -11.02 -6.15
N ARG A 30 11.84 -9.91 -5.48
CA ARG A 30 12.81 -8.83 -5.21
C ARG A 30 13.98 -9.26 -4.35
N ALA A 31 13.74 -10.13 -3.37
CA ALA A 31 14.80 -10.64 -2.49
C ALA A 31 15.72 -11.64 -3.21
N PHE A 32 15.16 -12.53 -4.04
CA PHE A 32 15.91 -13.63 -4.67
C PHE A 32 16.39 -13.37 -6.10
N ASP A 33 15.64 -12.59 -6.90
CA ASP A 33 15.93 -12.32 -8.31
C ASP A 33 15.38 -10.94 -8.72
N TYR A 34 16.10 -9.89 -8.29
CA TYR A 34 15.69 -8.50 -8.48
C TYR A 34 15.47 -8.11 -9.95
N ASP A 35 16.22 -8.73 -10.86
CA ASP A 35 16.14 -8.49 -12.30
C ASP A 35 14.75 -8.78 -12.89
N LEU A 36 13.96 -9.67 -12.28
CA LEU A 36 12.59 -9.95 -12.72
C LEU A 36 11.65 -8.74 -12.58
N TYR A 37 12.04 -7.73 -11.81
CA TYR A 37 11.28 -6.49 -11.70
C TYR A 37 11.29 -5.69 -13.01
N ALA A 38 12.38 -5.79 -13.78
CA ALA A 38 12.55 -5.14 -15.07
C ALA A 38 11.96 -5.99 -16.21
N PRO A 39 11.51 -5.37 -17.32
CA PRO A 39 11.05 -6.11 -18.51
C PRO A 39 12.15 -6.96 -19.17
N ARG A 40 13.42 -6.67 -18.86
CA ARG A 40 14.60 -7.41 -19.29
C ARG A 40 15.76 -7.05 -18.35
N SER A 41 16.70 -7.96 -18.14
CA SER A 41 17.86 -7.73 -17.27
C SER A 41 18.81 -6.66 -17.80
N THR A 42 19.09 -6.65 -19.10
CA THR A 42 19.92 -5.62 -19.74
C THR A 42 19.43 -5.32 -21.15
N GLU A 43 19.95 -4.25 -21.75
CA GLU A 43 19.49 -3.84 -23.07
C GLU A 43 19.82 -4.80 -24.21
N ARG A 44 20.82 -5.66 -24.00
CA ARG A 44 21.35 -6.56 -25.01
C ARG A 44 20.82 -7.99 -24.86
N LEU A 45 20.13 -8.29 -23.75
CA LEU A 45 19.61 -9.62 -23.46
C LEU A 45 18.14 -9.75 -23.84
N ARG A 46 17.76 -10.97 -24.25
CA ARG A 46 16.35 -11.33 -24.45
C ARG A 46 15.65 -11.46 -23.09
N PRO A 47 14.36 -11.09 -23.00
CA PRO A 47 13.61 -11.23 -21.77
C PRO A 47 13.46 -12.71 -21.38
N ARG A 48 13.63 -12.99 -20.08
CA ARG A 48 13.35 -14.31 -19.49
C ARG A 48 11.85 -14.58 -19.48
N LEU A 49 11.45 -15.85 -19.30
CA LEU A 49 10.04 -16.27 -19.31
C LEU A 49 9.14 -15.40 -18.42
N LEU A 50 9.55 -15.16 -17.18
CA LEU A 50 8.80 -14.36 -16.21
C LEU A 50 8.90 -12.83 -16.44
N GLN A 51 9.75 -12.38 -17.36
CA GLN A 51 9.83 -10.98 -17.79
C GLN A 51 8.95 -10.69 -19.02
N LEU A 52 8.40 -11.74 -19.66
CA LEU A 52 7.51 -11.60 -20.82
C LEU A 52 6.21 -10.86 -20.47
N PRO A 53 5.55 -10.24 -21.47
CA PRO A 53 4.22 -9.67 -21.31
C PRO A 53 3.25 -10.66 -20.66
N PHE A 54 2.29 -10.15 -19.89
CA PHE A 54 1.32 -10.90 -19.08
C PHE A 54 1.93 -11.70 -17.91
N LEU A 55 2.96 -12.52 -18.12
CA LEU A 55 3.60 -13.29 -17.05
C LEU A 55 4.27 -12.38 -16.01
N ARG A 56 4.90 -11.30 -16.47
CA ARG A 56 5.51 -10.31 -15.56
C ARG A 56 4.53 -9.63 -14.61
N ILE A 57 3.23 -9.64 -14.90
CA ILE A 57 2.20 -9.05 -14.03
C ILE A 57 2.21 -9.77 -12.67
N LEU A 58 2.47 -11.07 -12.66
CA LEU A 58 2.55 -11.89 -11.45
C LEU A 58 3.75 -11.50 -10.57
N ILE A 59 4.81 -10.95 -11.17
CA ILE A 59 6.10 -10.70 -10.52
C ILE A 59 6.31 -9.22 -10.17
N GLN A 60 5.78 -8.29 -10.97
CA GLN A 60 6.05 -6.86 -10.81
C GLN A 60 5.35 -6.24 -9.59
N GLY A 61 4.24 -6.82 -9.12
CA GLY A 61 3.51 -6.41 -7.92
C GLY A 61 2.69 -5.13 -8.00
N ARG A 62 2.89 -4.30 -9.04
CA ARG A 62 2.09 -3.07 -9.23
C ARG A 62 0.59 -3.35 -9.25
N LEU A 63 0.18 -4.43 -9.92
CA LEU A 63 -1.22 -4.82 -9.99
C LEU A 63 -1.78 -5.18 -8.60
N GLY A 64 -1.04 -5.95 -7.80
CA GLY A 64 -1.46 -6.32 -6.45
C GLY A 64 -1.67 -5.10 -5.55
N VAL A 65 -0.74 -4.15 -5.57
CA VAL A 65 -0.87 -2.89 -4.79
C VAL A 65 -2.07 -2.07 -5.27
N ILE A 66 -2.27 -1.95 -6.59
CA ILE A 66 -3.41 -1.24 -7.20
C ILE A 66 -4.73 -1.88 -6.76
N MET A 67 -4.85 -3.22 -6.85
CA MET A 67 -6.04 -3.96 -6.39
C MET A 67 -6.32 -3.69 -4.91
N PHE A 68 -5.29 -3.71 -4.06
CA PHE A 68 -5.43 -3.43 -2.63
C PHE A 68 -6.03 -2.04 -2.39
N ILE A 69 -5.51 -1.02 -3.08
CA ILE A 69 -5.97 0.37 -2.96
C ILE A 69 -7.42 0.50 -3.43
N TYR A 70 -7.74 0.00 -4.63
CA TYR A 70 -9.09 0.11 -5.20
C TYR A 70 -10.13 -0.61 -4.37
N VAL A 71 -9.87 -1.87 -4.00
CA VAL A 71 -10.81 -2.67 -3.20
C VAL A 71 -11.02 -2.07 -1.82
N THR A 72 -9.95 -1.57 -1.18
CA THR A 72 -10.07 -0.90 0.12
C THR A 72 -10.90 0.37 0.01
N GLY A 73 -10.61 1.22 -0.99
CA GLY A 73 -11.37 2.46 -1.24
C GLY A 73 -12.84 2.19 -1.53
N TYR A 74 -13.12 1.22 -2.41
CA TYR A 74 -14.47 0.81 -2.80
C TYR A 74 -15.30 0.36 -1.59
N VAL A 75 -14.78 -0.57 -0.78
CA VAL A 75 -15.49 -1.08 0.40
C VAL A 75 -15.72 0.01 1.45
N CYS A 76 -14.74 0.89 1.65
CA CYS A 76 -14.89 2.04 2.54
C CYS A 76 -15.96 3.03 2.06
N ALA A 77 -16.18 3.13 0.75
CA ALA A 77 -17.13 4.05 0.15
C ALA A 77 -18.57 3.51 0.09
N LEU A 78 -18.74 2.20 -0.08
CA LEU A 78 -20.05 1.59 -0.31
C LEU A 78 -21.09 1.93 0.77
N LYS A 79 -20.74 1.69 2.04
CA LYS A 79 -21.66 1.89 3.17
C LYS A 79 -22.10 3.35 3.33
N PRO A 80 -21.19 4.35 3.45
CA PRO A 80 -21.61 5.74 3.61
C PRO A 80 -22.40 6.26 2.40
N LEU A 81 -22.00 5.89 1.18
CA LEU A 81 -22.74 6.29 -0.03
C LEU A 81 -24.15 5.69 -0.08
N GLY A 82 -24.33 4.45 0.38
CA GLY A 82 -25.63 3.82 0.53
C GLY A 82 -26.55 4.58 1.51
N LEU A 83 -26.00 4.98 2.66
CA LEU A 83 -26.74 5.74 3.68
C LEU A 83 -27.11 7.14 3.20
N PHE A 84 -26.21 7.84 2.51
CA PHE A 84 -26.50 9.15 1.90
C PHE A 84 -27.60 9.07 0.85
N ARG A 85 -27.63 8.01 0.03
CA ARG A 85 -28.71 7.78 -0.94
C ARG A 85 -30.07 7.54 -0.30
N GLN A 86 -30.10 7.00 0.92
CA GLN A 86 -31.32 6.78 1.70
C GLN A 86 -31.75 8.02 2.49
N GLY A 87 -31.01 9.14 2.38
CA GLY A 87 -31.25 10.35 3.16
C GLY A 87 -30.78 10.28 4.61
N ASN A 88 -30.16 9.16 5.03
CA ASN A 88 -29.64 9.01 6.39
C ASN A 88 -28.21 9.57 6.50
N TYR A 89 -28.11 10.89 6.53
CA TYR A 89 -26.82 11.58 6.54
C TYR A 89 -26.05 11.36 7.84
N GLU A 90 -26.71 11.41 9.00
CA GLU A 90 -26.07 11.24 10.30
C GLU A 90 -25.36 9.88 10.40
N ALA A 91 -26.06 8.79 10.05
CA ALA A 91 -25.45 7.46 10.04
C ALA A 91 -24.35 7.34 8.98
N GLY A 92 -24.49 8.03 7.83
CA GLY A 92 -23.47 8.08 6.80
C GLY A 92 -22.17 8.71 7.29
N TRP A 93 -22.26 9.86 7.95
CA TRP A 93 -21.12 10.56 8.56
C TRP A 93 -20.49 9.76 9.68
N ALA A 94 -21.28 9.21 10.59
CA ALA A 94 -20.81 8.32 11.64
C ALA A 94 -20.06 7.10 11.05
N SER A 95 -20.54 6.56 9.92
CA SER A 95 -19.87 5.47 9.22
C SER A 95 -18.51 5.87 8.64
N VAL A 96 -18.38 7.09 8.08
CA VAL A 96 -17.10 7.61 7.57
C VAL A 96 -16.11 7.76 8.73
N SER A 97 -16.50 8.46 9.80
CA SER A 97 -15.64 8.71 10.96
C SER A 97 -15.15 7.41 11.60
N LYS A 98 -16.04 6.44 11.79
CA LYS A 98 -15.70 5.12 12.34
C LYS A 98 -14.73 4.34 11.46
N SER A 99 -14.90 4.39 10.14
CA SER A 99 -13.98 3.76 9.19
C SER A 99 -12.62 4.42 9.16
N ALA A 100 -12.56 5.77 9.21
CA ALA A 100 -11.31 6.52 9.22
C ALA A 100 -10.49 6.24 10.49
N LEU A 101 -11.11 6.33 11.67
CA LEU A 101 -10.42 6.13 12.95
C LEU A 101 -9.95 4.69 13.15
N ARG A 102 -10.72 3.68 12.73
CA ARG A 102 -10.32 2.27 12.87
C ARG A 102 -9.19 1.87 11.93
N ARG A 103 -9.01 2.61 10.84
CA ARG A 103 -7.99 2.30 9.84
C ARG A 103 -6.59 2.63 10.35
N LEU A 104 -6.41 3.77 10.99
CA LEU A 104 -5.12 4.26 11.47
C LEU A 104 -4.38 3.22 12.35
N PRO A 105 -4.95 2.72 13.47
CA PRO A 105 -4.29 1.72 14.30
C PRO A 105 -3.97 0.43 13.54
N ARG A 106 -4.88 -0.03 12.67
CA ARG A 106 -4.69 -1.26 11.90
C ARG A 106 -3.53 -1.20 10.91
N LEU A 107 -3.19 -0.02 10.39
CA LEU A 107 -1.99 0.13 9.57
C LEU A 107 -0.73 0.40 10.42
N ILE A 108 -0.83 1.22 11.47
CA ILE A 108 0.31 1.61 12.31
C ILE A 108 0.85 0.44 13.13
N SER A 109 -0.01 -0.31 13.80
CA SER A 109 0.42 -1.38 14.70
C SER A 109 1.30 -2.45 14.03
N PRO A 110 0.90 -3.08 12.90
CA PRO A 110 1.75 -4.08 12.26
C PRO A 110 3.04 -3.49 11.68
N SER A 111 3.03 -2.25 11.18
CA SER A 111 4.23 -1.62 10.62
C SER A 111 5.26 -1.27 11.69
N VAL A 112 4.81 -0.79 12.85
CA VAL A 112 5.68 -0.53 14.00
C VAL A 112 6.30 -1.82 14.50
N ILE A 113 5.51 -2.89 14.66
CA ILE A 113 6.02 -4.20 15.08
C ILE A 113 7.06 -4.73 14.10
N ALA A 114 6.78 -4.69 12.79
CA ALA A 114 7.73 -5.12 11.77
C ALA A 114 9.05 -4.31 11.83
N THR A 115 8.96 -3.00 12.03
CA THR A 115 10.14 -2.14 12.17
C THR A 115 10.94 -2.47 13.42
N ILE A 116 10.28 -2.72 14.57
CA ILE A 116 10.96 -3.12 15.81
C ILE A 116 11.68 -4.45 15.64
N ILE A 117 11.06 -5.43 14.97
CA ILE A 117 11.68 -6.73 14.69
C ILE A 117 12.90 -6.56 13.78
N ALA A 118 12.77 -5.83 12.68
CA ALA A 118 13.86 -5.59 11.74
C ALA A 118 15.01 -4.78 12.38
N TRP A 119 14.68 -3.78 13.18
CA TRP A 119 15.64 -3.01 13.99
C TRP A 119 16.40 -3.92 14.96
N THR A 120 15.69 -4.75 15.73
CA THR A 120 16.29 -5.67 16.70
C THR A 120 17.23 -6.65 16.01
N ALA A 121 16.81 -7.23 14.89
CA ALA A 121 17.64 -8.13 14.10
C ALA A 121 18.90 -7.44 13.53
N THR A 122 18.80 -6.15 13.17
CA THR A 122 19.93 -5.33 12.72
C THR A 122 20.92 -5.10 13.86
N GLU A 123 20.45 -4.68 15.04
CA GLU A 123 21.34 -4.40 16.17
C GLU A 123 22.00 -5.66 16.75
N LEU A 124 21.37 -6.82 16.58
CA LEU A 124 21.96 -8.14 16.87
C LEU A 124 22.95 -8.63 15.79
N GLY A 125 23.11 -7.88 14.69
CA GLY A 125 24.02 -8.23 13.59
C GLY A 125 23.54 -9.37 12.70
N LEU A 126 22.27 -9.78 12.77
CA LEU A 126 21.74 -10.94 12.03
C LEU A 126 21.76 -10.75 10.51
N PHE A 127 21.78 -9.50 10.04
CA PHE A 127 21.79 -9.18 8.62
C PHE A 127 23.19 -8.94 8.04
N GLN A 128 24.27 -9.02 8.83
CA GLN A 128 25.61 -8.71 8.34
C GLN A 128 26.07 -9.63 7.21
N VAL A 129 25.64 -10.91 7.23
CA VAL A 129 25.94 -11.87 6.16
C VAL A 129 25.39 -11.42 4.81
N ALA A 130 24.24 -10.75 4.78
CA ALA A 130 23.62 -10.29 3.55
C ALA A 130 24.46 -9.21 2.82
N LYS A 131 25.35 -8.50 3.52
CA LYS A 131 26.30 -7.55 2.91
C LYS A 131 27.39 -8.22 2.07
N ASN A 132 27.66 -9.49 2.34
CA ASN A 132 28.65 -10.28 1.63
C ASN A 132 28.05 -11.05 0.44
N THR A 133 26.83 -10.68 0.01
CA THR A 133 26.17 -11.29 -1.15
C THR A 133 26.27 -10.38 -2.37
N ASP A 134 26.30 -10.99 -3.56
CA ASP A 134 26.26 -10.25 -4.84
C ASP A 134 24.85 -9.69 -5.16
N ASN A 135 23.89 -9.83 -4.23
CA ASN A 135 22.52 -9.40 -4.43
C ASN A 135 22.38 -7.89 -4.15
N TYR A 136 22.19 -7.11 -5.21
CA TYR A 136 22.01 -5.66 -5.14
C TYR A 136 20.93 -5.21 -4.13
N TYR A 137 19.82 -5.94 -4.06
CA TYR A 137 18.69 -5.58 -3.20
C TYR A 137 19.00 -5.80 -1.72
N LEU A 138 19.58 -6.95 -1.37
CA LEU A 138 19.93 -7.27 0.01
C LEU A 138 20.98 -6.29 0.56
N THR A 139 22.06 -6.06 -0.20
CA THR A 139 23.16 -5.18 0.25
C THR A 139 22.71 -3.72 0.47
N ARG A 140 21.70 -3.24 -0.28
CA ARG A 140 21.15 -1.88 -0.14
C ARG A 140 20.11 -1.72 0.97
N THR A 141 19.45 -2.80 1.38
CA THR A 141 18.35 -2.75 2.35
C THR A 141 18.83 -2.99 3.78
N VAL A 142 19.92 -3.73 3.95
CA VAL A 142 20.52 -4.00 5.26
C VAL A 142 21.18 -2.75 5.85
N GLN A 143 20.96 -2.52 7.14
CA GLN A 143 21.57 -1.42 7.90
C GLN A 143 22.77 -1.91 8.73
N ASP A 144 23.63 -0.98 9.14
CA ASP A 144 24.67 -1.24 10.14
C ASP A 144 24.10 -1.19 11.55
N ASN A 145 24.70 -1.97 12.46
CA ASN A 145 24.44 -1.83 13.88
C ASN A 145 25.01 -0.51 14.40
N LEU A 146 24.30 0.13 15.32
CA LEU A 146 24.64 1.43 15.87
C LEU A 146 24.91 1.31 17.37
N PRO A 147 25.64 2.26 17.97
CA PRO A 147 25.65 2.40 19.42
C PRO A 147 24.22 2.58 19.97
N ILE A 148 23.98 2.21 21.23
CA ILE A 148 22.61 2.07 21.76
C ILE A 148 21.75 3.34 21.66
N VAL A 149 22.32 4.51 21.91
CA VAL A 149 21.60 5.80 21.86
C VAL A 149 21.19 6.15 20.42
N PRO A 150 22.10 6.19 19.43
CA PRO A 150 21.72 6.41 18.03
C PRO A 150 20.83 5.29 17.47
N ALA A 151 20.97 4.04 17.93
CA ALA A 151 20.09 2.93 17.55
C ALA A 151 18.63 3.17 17.99
N ILE A 152 18.42 3.57 19.25
CA ILE A 152 17.06 3.88 19.73
C ILE A 152 16.49 5.10 18.99
N LYS A 153 17.31 6.14 18.77
CA LYS A 153 16.91 7.33 18.01
C LYS A 153 16.51 6.97 16.58
N SER A 154 17.28 6.12 15.90
CA SER A 154 16.99 5.69 14.53
C SER A 154 15.68 4.91 14.45
N LEU A 155 15.36 4.07 15.44
CA LEU A 155 14.08 3.36 15.51
C LEU A 155 12.89 4.33 15.48
N PHE A 156 12.86 5.30 16.39
CA PHE A 156 11.76 6.27 16.46
C PHE A 156 11.67 7.14 15.19
N ILE A 157 12.81 7.58 14.66
CA ILE A 157 12.84 8.35 13.40
C ILE A 157 12.27 7.53 12.24
N ASN A 158 12.65 6.27 12.09
CA ASN A 158 12.18 5.44 10.97
C ASN A 158 10.69 5.08 11.10
N ILE A 159 10.20 4.86 12.33
CA ILE A 159 8.76 4.72 12.59
C ILE A 159 8.02 5.99 12.14
N PHE A 160 8.52 7.17 12.50
CA PHE A 160 7.90 8.44 12.12
C PHE A 160 7.98 8.69 10.60
N ASN A 161 9.15 8.48 10.00
CA ASN A 161 9.41 8.70 8.58
C ASN A 161 8.54 7.83 7.65
N THR A 162 8.14 6.65 8.12
CA THR A 162 7.14 5.81 7.45
C THR A 162 5.84 6.57 7.15
N TRP A 163 5.46 7.52 8.00
CA TRP A 163 4.21 8.28 7.91
C TRP A 163 4.37 9.70 7.39
N THR A 164 5.60 10.18 7.16
CA THR A 164 5.87 11.46 6.48
C THR A 164 6.19 11.27 4.99
N GLY A 165 6.55 10.06 4.58
CA GLY A 165 6.99 9.75 3.22
C GLY A 165 8.51 9.79 3.04
N ASP A 166 9.27 10.03 4.11
CA ASP A 166 10.73 10.00 4.10
C ASP A 166 11.30 8.56 4.08
N GLY A 167 10.42 7.56 4.20
CA GLY A 167 10.75 6.15 4.07
C GLY A 167 11.21 5.51 5.38
N ASN A 168 11.51 4.21 5.32
CA ASN A 168 11.96 3.45 6.47
C ASN A 168 13.16 2.60 6.05
N LYS A 169 14.31 2.85 6.70
CA LYS A 169 15.57 2.17 6.40
C LYS A 169 15.57 0.71 6.81
N TYR A 170 14.82 0.36 7.86
CA TYR A 170 14.72 -1.01 8.36
C TYR A 170 13.70 -1.84 7.57
N ASP A 171 12.74 -1.18 6.92
CA ASP A 171 11.75 -1.84 6.04
C ASP A 171 11.30 -0.90 4.91
N VAL A 172 12.04 -0.96 3.79
CA VAL A 172 11.81 -0.10 2.60
C VAL A 172 10.40 -0.31 2.02
N HIS A 173 9.76 -1.44 2.26
CA HIS A 173 8.44 -1.75 1.71
C HIS A 173 7.32 -0.93 2.37
N GLN A 174 7.55 -0.44 3.59
CA GLN A 174 6.60 0.39 4.32
C GLN A 174 6.33 1.74 3.67
N GLY A 175 7.16 2.20 2.73
CA GLY A 175 6.88 3.43 1.97
C GLY A 175 5.52 3.40 1.26
N THR A 176 5.01 2.21 0.92
CA THR A 176 3.68 2.05 0.32
C THR A 176 2.54 2.38 1.30
N LEU A 177 2.76 2.25 2.61
CA LEU A 177 1.75 2.50 3.64
C LEU A 177 1.34 3.97 3.67
N PHE A 178 2.29 4.90 3.50
CA PHE A 178 1.99 6.32 3.43
C PHE A 178 1.09 6.68 2.25
N VAL A 179 1.39 6.10 1.08
CA VAL A 179 0.57 6.28 -0.14
C VAL A 179 -0.84 5.73 0.10
N LEU A 180 -0.95 4.54 0.70
CA LEU A 180 -2.23 3.93 1.02
C LEU A 180 -3.04 4.75 2.04
N PHE A 181 -2.37 5.33 3.03
CA PHE A 181 -2.98 6.23 4.01
C PHE A 181 -3.52 7.51 3.35
N LYS A 182 -2.68 8.22 2.58
CA LYS A 182 -3.06 9.42 1.82
C LYS A 182 -4.26 9.15 0.91
N GLY A 183 -4.21 8.09 0.10
CA GLY A 183 -5.31 7.70 -0.77
C GLY A 183 -6.61 7.44 0.00
N GLY A 184 -6.50 6.81 1.18
CA GLY A 184 -7.64 6.60 2.07
C GLY A 184 -8.29 7.89 2.57
N VAL A 185 -7.46 8.83 3.04
CA VAL A 185 -7.92 10.15 3.51
C VAL A 185 -8.62 10.90 2.39
N PHE A 186 -8.08 10.90 1.16
CA PHE A 186 -8.73 11.54 0.01
C PHE A 186 -10.10 10.95 -0.30
N VAL A 187 -10.26 9.62 -0.21
CA VAL A 187 -11.57 8.98 -0.40
C VAL A 187 -12.56 9.42 0.67
N PHE A 188 -12.16 9.46 1.93
CA PHE A 188 -13.03 9.93 3.00
C PHE A 188 -13.42 11.40 2.82
N LEU A 189 -12.46 12.28 2.54
CA LEU A 189 -12.70 13.69 2.26
C LEU A 189 -13.65 13.89 1.08
N PHE A 190 -13.45 13.14 -0.01
CA PHE A 190 -14.29 13.25 -1.19
C PHE A 190 -15.74 12.81 -0.91
N ILE A 191 -15.92 11.67 -0.25
CA ILE A 191 -17.25 11.15 0.11
C ILE A 191 -17.96 12.09 1.08
N SER A 192 -17.22 12.64 2.03
CA SER A 192 -17.68 13.65 2.95
C SER A 192 -18.14 14.90 2.19
N ALA A 193 -17.26 15.53 1.42
CA ALA A 193 -17.57 16.75 0.66
C ALA A 193 -18.76 16.56 -0.30
N THR A 194 -18.95 15.35 -0.83
CA THR A 194 -20.01 15.03 -1.80
C THR A 194 -21.21 14.31 -1.20
N ALA A 195 -21.37 14.31 0.13
CA ALA A 195 -22.42 13.56 0.83
C ALA A 195 -23.84 13.94 0.37
N ARG A 196 -24.08 15.22 0.05
CA ARG A 196 -25.38 15.74 -0.42
C ARG A 196 -25.48 15.86 -1.94
N VAL A 197 -24.45 15.47 -2.68
CA VAL A 197 -24.39 15.61 -4.14
C VAL A 197 -25.04 14.39 -4.80
N LYS A 198 -25.87 14.63 -5.83
CA LYS A 198 -26.46 13.53 -6.62
C LYS A 198 -25.37 12.69 -7.27
N THR A 199 -25.61 11.39 -7.42
CA THR A 199 -24.61 10.42 -7.90
C THR A 199 -23.92 10.83 -9.21
N HIS A 200 -24.66 11.33 -10.21
CA HIS A 200 -24.07 11.72 -11.49
C HIS A 200 -23.11 12.91 -11.36
N PHE A 201 -23.46 13.94 -10.60
CA PHE A 201 -22.58 15.08 -10.35
C PHE A 201 -21.35 14.69 -9.52
N ARG A 202 -21.52 13.77 -8.56
CA ARG A 202 -20.39 13.21 -7.82
C ARG A 202 -19.44 12.44 -8.74
N MET A 203 -19.96 11.63 -9.66
CA MET A 203 -19.13 10.91 -10.63
C MET A 203 -18.40 11.87 -11.58
N ALA A 204 -19.09 12.91 -12.06
CA ALA A 204 -18.46 13.96 -12.86
C ALA A 204 -17.33 14.64 -12.09
N GLY A 205 -17.55 15.01 -10.82
CA GLY A 205 -16.51 15.56 -9.95
C GLY A 205 -15.32 14.61 -9.74
N ALA A 206 -15.56 13.32 -9.58
CA ALA A 206 -14.50 12.31 -9.48
C ALA A 206 -13.66 12.22 -10.78
N ILE A 207 -14.32 12.26 -11.94
CA ILE A 207 -13.65 12.25 -13.25
C ILE A 207 -12.81 13.53 -13.44
N VAL A 208 -13.34 14.70 -13.07
CA VAL A 208 -12.61 15.97 -13.14
C VAL A 208 -11.38 15.94 -12.22
N LEU A 209 -11.51 15.48 -10.98
CA LEU A 209 -10.37 15.35 -10.06
C LEU A 209 -9.32 14.37 -10.56
N TRP A 210 -9.75 13.25 -11.16
CA TRP A 210 -8.86 12.28 -11.77
C TRP A 210 -8.10 12.89 -12.97
N GLY A 211 -8.80 13.59 -13.86
CA GLY A 211 -8.19 14.28 -15.00
C GLY A 211 -7.23 15.39 -14.57
N TYR A 212 -7.60 16.16 -13.55
CA TYR A 212 -6.73 17.17 -12.95
C TYR A 212 -5.45 16.54 -12.36
N TYR A 213 -5.61 15.46 -11.60
CA TYR A 213 -4.46 14.73 -11.04
C TYR A 213 -3.54 14.22 -12.14
N TRP A 214 -4.09 13.69 -13.22
CA TRP A 214 -3.33 13.19 -14.37
C TRP A 214 -2.54 14.32 -15.06
N TYR A 215 -3.21 15.43 -15.35
CA TYR A 215 -2.57 16.61 -15.95
C TYR A 215 -1.45 17.21 -15.09
N CYS A 216 -1.60 17.22 -13.77
CA CYS A 216 -0.57 17.70 -12.86
C CYS A 216 0.57 16.69 -12.64
N ALA A 217 0.29 15.39 -12.77
CA ALA A 217 1.30 14.34 -12.60
C ALA A 217 2.32 14.32 -13.74
N ASP A 218 1.91 14.60 -14.98
CA ASP A 218 2.79 14.66 -16.15
C ASP A 218 3.76 15.86 -16.14
N ARG A 219 3.61 16.80 -15.21
CA ARG A 219 4.44 18.02 -15.10
C ARG A 219 5.53 17.94 -14.02
N LYS A 220 5.72 16.78 -13.40
CA LYS A 220 6.80 16.52 -12.43
C LYS A 220 7.79 15.51 -12.98
#